data_AF-A0A9X3EVI8-F1
#
_entry.id   AF-A0A9X3EVI8-F1
#
_cell.length_a   1.000
_cell.length_b   1.000
_cell.length_c   1.000
_cell.angle_alpha   90.00
_cell.angle_beta   90.00
_cell.angle_gamma   90.00
#
_symmetry.space_group_name_H-M   'P 1'
#
loop_
_entity.id
_entity.type
_entity.pdbx_description
1 polymer ?
#
loop_
_entity_poly.entity_id
_entity_poly.type
_entity_poly.pdbx_seq_one_letter_code
_entity_poly.pdbx_strand_id
1 'polypeptide(L)'
;MRIFYSSLLLGLAACQIIGDPKDPGNDSASDSTTVEPDTTSTTTTAATTESTGTSEGSLTEALPTTAATTEGPVCDGLDELTCGSTSGCRPILGTPFEFPGCSPLPAYLGCIVQTDCGLMPTTACRPDSLEVYLLEDTCIPPDLEPCTTMLTLCGEACLGFDEETCAADPNCTAQFGAPHVEQDMMLCADFDAQQFLACDKLQPPCPPAVVTVCPTGQPDVGFDVASGCVPPGFEPCMDGPLPECP
;
A
#
# COMPACT_ATOMS: atom_id res chain seq x y z
N MET A 1 -13.49 16.95 -58.16
CA MET A 1 -13.80 15.60 -58.67
C MET A 1 -13.28 14.61 -57.63
N ARG A 2 -14.10 13.66 -57.15
CA ARG A 2 -13.67 12.67 -56.12
C ARG A 2 -12.81 11.57 -56.75
N ILE A 3 -11.90 10.98 -55.97
CA ILE A 3 -11.71 9.52 -55.80
C ILE A 3 -10.76 9.28 -54.60
N PHE A 4 -11.03 8.24 -53.83
CA PHE A 4 -10.31 7.81 -52.62
C PHE A 4 -9.28 6.72 -52.93
N TYR A 5 -8.19 6.69 -52.15
CA TYR A 5 -7.52 5.48 -51.63
C TYR A 5 -6.96 5.90 -50.26
N SER A 6 -7.46 5.49 -49.08
CA SER A 6 -7.67 4.13 -48.56
C SER A 6 -6.43 3.24 -48.70
N SER A 7 -5.59 3.25 -47.66
CA SER A 7 -4.69 2.14 -47.32
C SER A 7 -4.49 2.12 -45.81
N LEU A 8 -5.33 1.31 -45.17
CA LEU A 8 -5.27 0.94 -43.76
C LEU A 8 -4.04 0.05 -43.54
N LEU A 9 -3.16 0.41 -42.61
CA LEU A 9 -2.12 -0.48 -42.11
C LEU A 9 -2.11 -0.45 -40.58
N LEU A 10 -2.78 -1.43 -39.97
CA LEU A 10 -2.60 -1.78 -38.57
C LEU A 10 -1.18 -2.32 -38.39
N GLY A 11 -0.35 -1.60 -37.63
CA GLY A 11 0.92 -2.11 -37.13
C GLY A 11 0.79 -2.57 -35.68
N LEU A 12 0.43 -3.84 -35.46
CA LEU A 12 0.66 -4.47 -34.15
C LEU A 12 2.17 -4.68 -33.97
N ALA A 13 2.75 -4.09 -32.92
CA ALA A 13 4.00 -4.53 -32.31
C ALA A 13 3.71 -4.67 -30.80
N ALA A 14 3.19 -5.81 -30.35
CA ALA A 14 3.91 -7.07 -30.14
C ALA A 14 4.87 -6.97 -28.94
N CYS A 15 4.38 -7.46 -27.80
CA CYS A 15 5.15 -7.81 -26.62
C CYS A 15 6.37 -8.68 -27.00
N GLN A 16 7.56 -8.32 -26.52
CA GLN A 16 8.79 -9.10 -26.64
C GLN A 16 9.28 -9.42 -25.22
N ILE A 17 9.06 -10.67 -24.80
CA ILE A 17 9.72 -11.30 -23.65
C ILE A 17 10.59 -12.43 -24.23
N ILE A 18 11.72 -12.74 -23.58
CA ILE A 18 12.69 -13.83 -23.86
C ILE A 18 13.65 -13.52 -25.03
N GLY A 19 14.99 -13.59 -24.89
CA GLY A 19 15.83 -13.86 -23.71
C GLY A 19 17.30 -14.19 -24.08
N ASP A 20 18.20 -14.15 -23.09
CA ASP A 20 19.50 -14.87 -22.93
C ASP A 20 20.57 -14.94 -24.06
N PRO A 21 21.82 -15.41 -23.80
CA PRO A 21 22.58 -15.51 -22.54
C PRO A 21 23.99 -14.84 -22.63
N LYS A 22 24.70 -14.63 -21.49
CA LYS A 22 26.18 -14.59 -21.49
C LYS A 22 26.86 -14.89 -20.15
N ASP A 23 27.41 -16.10 -20.07
CA ASP A 23 28.59 -16.50 -19.28
C ASP A 23 29.64 -17.01 -20.31
N PRO A 24 30.98 -17.05 -20.08
CA PRO A 24 31.63 -17.54 -18.86
C PRO A 24 32.71 -16.63 -18.25
N GLY A 25 32.89 -16.71 -16.93
CA GLY A 25 34.24 -16.83 -16.37
C GLY A 25 34.59 -16.01 -15.12
N ASN A 26 34.45 -16.62 -13.95
CA ASN A 26 35.65 -16.91 -13.15
C ASN A 26 35.44 -18.16 -12.28
N ASP A 27 36.20 -19.22 -12.55
CA ASP A 27 36.25 -20.40 -11.71
C ASP A 27 36.89 -20.09 -10.35
N SER A 28 36.23 -20.51 -9.28
CA SER A 28 36.91 -20.98 -8.08
C SER A 28 36.04 -22.02 -7.38
N ALA A 29 36.01 -23.21 -7.99
CA ALA A 29 35.54 -24.40 -7.31
C ALA A 29 36.43 -24.72 -6.10
N SER A 30 35.79 -25.15 -5.02
CA SER A 30 36.29 -26.29 -4.24
C SER A 30 35.11 -26.94 -3.55
N ASP A 31 34.62 -28.01 -4.17
CA ASP A 31 33.77 -29.00 -3.50
C ASP A 31 34.38 -29.43 -2.17
N SER A 32 33.52 -29.69 -1.18
CA SER A 32 33.64 -30.96 -0.48
C SER A 32 32.29 -31.40 0.06
N THR A 33 31.76 -32.44 -0.57
CA THR A 33 30.70 -33.29 -0.02
C THR A 33 31.13 -33.87 1.33
N THR A 34 30.18 -34.16 2.23
CA THR A 34 29.92 -35.54 2.73
C THR A 34 28.68 -35.55 3.64
N VAL A 35 27.99 -36.68 3.63
CA VAL A 35 26.74 -36.98 4.32
C VAL A 35 27.02 -37.52 5.73
N GLU A 36 26.17 -37.17 6.71
CA GLU A 36 25.46 -38.09 7.63
C GLU A 36 25.12 -37.43 8.99
N PRO A 37 23.94 -37.70 9.55
CA PRO A 37 23.59 -37.31 10.92
C PRO A 37 23.98 -38.41 11.91
N ASP A 38 24.33 -38.08 13.17
CA ASP A 38 23.96 -39.00 14.25
C ASP A 38 23.91 -38.43 15.69
N THR A 39 22.99 -39.07 16.43
CA THR A 39 22.85 -39.26 17.89
C THR A 39 23.63 -38.43 18.94
N THR A 40 22.83 -37.98 19.92
CA THR A 40 23.00 -38.21 21.37
C THR A 40 24.22 -37.63 22.11
N SER A 41 23.91 -36.87 23.18
CA SER A 41 24.70 -36.92 24.41
C SER A 41 23.78 -36.86 25.63
N THR A 42 24.03 -37.78 26.57
CA THR A 42 23.22 -38.02 27.77
C THR A 42 23.98 -37.52 28.99
N THR A 43 23.32 -36.79 29.91
CA THR A 43 23.85 -36.62 31.27
C THR A 43 22.75 -36.70 32.34
N THR A 44 22.55 -37.92 32.85
CA THR A 44 22.25 -38.29 34.25
C THR A 44 22.87 -37.34 35.30
N THR A 45 22.46 -37.15 36.56
CA THR A 45 21.42 -37.64 37.51
C THR A 45 21.55 -36.78 38.80
N ALA A 46 20.67 -36.73 39.83
CA ALA A 46 19.27 -37.14 40.07
C ALA A 46 18.84 -36.56 41.44
N ALA A 47 17.52 -36.45 41.72
CA ALA A 47 16.99 -36.37 43.09
C ALA A 47 15.55 -36.90 43.17
N THR A 48 15.39 -38.07 43.79
CA THR A 48 14.12 -38.76 44.05
C THR A 48 13.35 -38.10 45.21
N THR A 49 12.01 -38.16 45.21
CA THR A 49 11.20 -38.63 46.36
C THR A 49 9.80 -39.03 45.87
N GLU A 50 9.18 -39.98 46.56
CA GLU A 50 8.04 -40.78 46.13
C GLU A 50 6.67 -40.09 46.31
N SER A 51 5.68 -40.58 45.56
CA SER A 51 4.34 -40.85 46.11
C SER A 51 3.61 -41.93 45.33
N THR A 52 3.50 -43.12 45.94
CA THR A 52 2.66 -44.23 45.51
C THR A 52 1.18 -43.94 45.80
N GLY A 53 0.28 -44.26 44.87
CA GLY A 53 -1.17 -44.10 45.06
C GLY A 53 -2.00 -44.87 44.04
N THR A 54 -2.12 -46.19 44.22
CA THR A 54 -3.03 -47.03 43.45
C THR A 54 -4.42 -47.00 44.06
N SER A 55 -5.46 -46.67 43.27
CA SER A 55 -6.87 -46.91 43.61
C SER A 55 -7.67 -47.24 42.35
N GLU A 56 -8.49 -48.28 42.43
CA GLU A 56 -9.35 -48.77 41.35
C GLU A 56 -10.71 -48.06 41.32
N GLY A 57 -11.29 -47.95 40.11
CA GLY A 57 -12.73 -48.08 39.91
C GLY A 57 -13.67 -46.94 40.33
N SER A 58 -14.09 -46.12 39.36
CA SER A 58 -15.51 -45.75 39.22
C SER A 58 -15.82 -45.36 37.77
N LEU A 59 -16.59 -46.18 37.08
CA LEU A 59 -17.24 -45.78 35.83
C LEU A 59 -18.45 -44.91 36.18
N THR A 60 -18.30 -43.59 36.04
CA THR A 60 -19.43 -42.67 36.05
C THR A 60 -19.49 -41.98 34.70
N GLU A 61 -20.51 -42.31 33.93
CA GLU A 61 -20.79 -41.74 32.61
C GLU A 61 -21.18 -40.26 32.75
N ALA A 62 -20.19 -39.38 32.71
CA ALA A 62 -20.43 -37.96 32.60
C ALA A 62 -20.86 -37.64 31.17
N LEU A 63 -22.06 -37.08 31.01
CA LEU A 63 -22.48 -36.51 29.72
C LEU A 63 -21.42 -35.50 29.25
N PRO A 64 -21.20 -35.33 27.94
CA PRO A 64 -20.37 -34.26 27.44
C PRO A 64 -21.07 -32.92 27.74
N THR A 65 -20.73 -32.33 28.88
CA THR A 65 -20.94 -30.90 29.11
C THR A 65 -20.08 -30.19 28.09
N THR A 66 -20.69 -29.76 26.99
CA THR A 66 -20.07 -28.81 26.06
C THR A 66 -19.87 -27.50 26.82
N ALA A 67 -18.73 -27.40 27.51
CA ALA A 67 -18.20 -26.12 27.92
C ALA A 67 -17.99 -25.35 26.62
N ALA A 68 -18.84 -24.35 26.38
CA ALA A 68 -18.52 -23.33 25.41
C ALA A 68 -17.28 -22.62 25.96
N THR A 69 -16.11 -23.01 25.48
CA THR A 69 -14.93 -22.17 25.57
C THR A 69 -15.32 -20.87 24.88
N THR A 70 -15.54 -19.81 25.64
CA THR A 70 -15.64 -18.45 25.11
C THR A 70 -14.23 -18.00 24.74
N GLU A 71 -13.59 -18.74 23.83
CA GLU A 71 -12.42 -18.28 23.12
C GLU A 71 -12.88 -17.11 22.28
N GLY A 72 -12.35 -15.92 22.60
CA GLY A 72 -12.56 -14.73 21.80
C GLY A 72 -12.00 -14.93 20.38
N PRO A 73 -12.31 -14.01 19.45
CA PRO A 73 -11.77 -14.09 18.11
C PRO A 73 -10.24 -14.08 18.16
N VAL A 74 -9.60 -15.10 17.58
CA VAL A 74 -8.14 -15.17 17.45
C VAL A 74 -7.75 -14.33 16.24
N CYS A 75 -7.33 -13.10 16.51
CA CYS A 75 -7.00 -12.12 15.49
C CYS A 75 -5.50 -12.08 15.17
N ASP A 76 -4.63 -12.43 16.14
CA ASP A 76 -3.17 -12.31 15.99
C ASP A 76 -2.63 -13.12 14.81
N GLY A 77 -1.76 -12.49 14.00
CA GLY A 77 -1.11 -13.14 12.85
C GLY A 77 -1.97 -13.33 11.59
N LEU A 78 -3.23 -12.87 11.58
CA LEU A 78 -4.01 -12.77 10.34
C LEU A 78 -3.41 -11.70 9.40
N ASP A 79 -3.55 -11.89 8.08
CA ASP A 79 -3.28 -10.85 7.09
C ASP A 79 -4.40 -9.80 7.05
N GLU A 80 -4.17 -8.65 6.40
CA GLU A 80 -5.13 -7.55 6.31
C GLU A 80 -6.53 -7.97 5.83
N LEU A 81 -6.61 -8.80 4.77
CA LEU A 81 -7.87 -9.20 4.14
C LEU A 81 -8.63 -10.22 5.00
N THR A 82 -7.91 -11.21 5.56
CA THR A 82 -8.49 -12.18 6.49
C THR A 82 -8.92 -11.50 7.79
N CYS A 83 -8.13 -10.55 8.28
CA CYS A 83 -8.44 -9.75 9.46
C CYS A 83 -9.71 -8.91 9.28
N GLY A 84 -9.82 -8.18 8.15
CA GLY A 84 -10.99 -7.36 7.81
C GLY A 84 -12.28 -8.17 7.52
N SER A 85 -12.17 -9.48 7.30
CA SER A 85 -13.31 -10.37 7.07
C SER A 85 -13.67 -11.26 8.27
N THR A 86 -12.82 -11.31 9.30
CA THR A 86 -13.03 -12.11 10.51
C THR A 86 -13.86 -11.34 11.53
N SER A 87 -15.01 -11.91 11.94
CA SER A 87 -15.92 -11.25 12.87
C SER A 87 -15.29 -11.06 14.25
N GLY A 88 -15.31 -9.83 14.76
CA GLY A 88 -14.67 -9.46 16.02
C GLY A 88 -13.17 -9.19 15.91
N CYS A 89 -12.60 -9.14 14.70
CA CYS A 89 -11.26 -8.64 14.44
C CYS A 89 -11.30 -7.28 13.73
N ARG A 90 -10.19 -6.53 13.81
CA ARG A 90 -9.99 -5.26 13.11
C ARG A 90 -8.55 -5.14 12.60
N PRO A 91 -8.32 -4.79 11.32
CA PRO A 91 -6.99 -4.48 10.81
C PRO A 91 -6.55 -3.11 11.31
N ILE A 92 -5.29 -3.01 11.72
CA ILE A 92 -4.65 -1.75 12.09
C ILE A 92 -3.68 -1.36 10.98
N LEU A 93 -3.94 -0.19 10.41
CA LEU A 93 -3.07 0.49 9.46
C LEU A 93 -2.36 1.64 10.16
N GLY A 94 -1.16 1.99 9.72
CA GLY A 94 -0.51 3.21 10.18
C GLY A 94 0.38 3.84 9.12
N THR A 95 0.40 5.16 9.09
CA THR A 95 1.23 5.95 8.18
C THR A 95 2.65 6.01 8.74
N PRO A 96 3.68 5.49 8.05
CA PRO A 96 5.04 5.51 8.58
C PRO A 96 5.60 6.92 8.74
N PHE A 97 6.57 7.06 9.64
CA PHE A 97 7.47 8.21 9.76
C PHE A 97 8.80 7.91 9.07
N GLU A 98 9.66 8.90 8.89
CA GLU A 98 10.92 8.79 8.15
C GLU A 98 11.89 7.76 8.77
N PHE A 99 12.03 6.60 8.11
CA PHE A 99 13.01 5.57 8.44
C PHE A 99 13.52 4.87 7.16
N PRO A 100 14.69 4.22 7.18
CA PRO A 100 15.24 3.56 5.99
C PRO A 100 14.30 2.50 5.41
N GLY A 101 13.83 2.71 4.17
CA GLY A 101 12.91 1.80 3.49
C GLY A 101 11.42 2.03 3.79
N CYS A 102 11.05 3.13 4.45
CA CYS A 102 9.64 3.51 4.61
C CYS A 102 8.98 3.83 3.24
N SER A 103 7.65 3.68 3.17
CA SER A 103 6.83 3.94 1.96
C SER A 103 5.70 4.92 2.32
N PRO A 104 5.29 5.85 1.44
CA PRO A 104 4.22 6.83 1.72
C PRO A 104 2.81 6.21 1.85
N LEU A 105 2.66 4.89 1.70
CA LEU A 105 1.42 4.15 1.89
C LEU A 105 1.24 3.73 3.36
N PRO A 106 0.02 3.81 3.94
CA PRO A 106 -0.26 3.19 5.22
C PRO A 106 0.13 1.71 5.17
N ALA A 107 1.00 1.30 6.09
CA ALA A 107 1.40 -0.09 6.22
C ALA A 107 0.35 -0.85 7.01
N TYR A 108 0.14 -2.12 6.67
CA TYR A 108 -0.56 -3.04 7.55
C TYR A 108 0.35 -3.41 8.73
N LEU A 109 -0.10 -3.11 9.96
CA LEU A 109 0.69 -3.26 11.18
C LEU A 109 0.29 -4.44 12.04
N GLY A 110 -0.90 -4.99 11.81
CA GLY A 110 -1.39 -6.17 12.50
C GLY A 110 -2.91 -6.22 12.57
N CYS A 111 -3.39 -7.31 13.14
CA CYS A 111 -4.79 -7.54 13.41
C CYS A 111 -5.01 -7.55 14.93
N ILE A 112 -6.07 -6.91 15.40
CA ILE A 112 -6.44 -6.95 16.83
C ILE A 112 -7.87 -7.43 17.00
N VAL A 113 -8.18 -7.89 18.21
CA VAL A 113 -9.57 -8.06 18.66
C VAL A 113 -10.26 -6.69 18.60
N GLN A 114 -11.44 -6.64 17.99
CA GLN A 114 -12.25 -5.44 17.89
C GLN A 114 -12.64 -4.97 19.30
N THR A 115 -12.07 -3.84 19.71
CA THR A 115 -12.25 -3.20 21.01
C THR A 115 -12.49 -1.71 20.83
N ASP A 116 -12.97 -1.03 21.86
CA ASP A 116 -13.16 0.42 21.85
C ASP A 116 -11.81 1.16 21.90
N CYS A 117 -11.30 1.51 20.72
CA CYS A 117 -10.13 2.36 20.54
C CYS A 117 -10.51 3.84 20.80
N GLY A 118 -9.64 4.59 21.47
CA GLY A 118 -9.82 6.03 21.62
C GLY A 118 -9.56 6.75 20.30
N LEU A 119 -10.39 7.74 19.95
CA LEU A 119 -10.29 8.53 18.70
C LEU A 119 -9.13 9.54 18.66
N MET A 120 -8.14 9.37 19.55
CA MET A 120 -6.94 10.21 19.57
C MET A 120 -5.85 9.47 18.78
N PRO A 121 -5.31 10.07 17.70
CA PRO A 121 -4.22 9.43 16.97
C PRO A 121 -3.00 9.26 17.87
N THR A 122 -2.37 8.10 17.81
CA THR A 122 -1.18 7.78 18.59
C THR A 122 -0.01 7.42 17.68
N THR A 123 1.21 7.56 18.19
CA THR A 123 2.41 7.08 17.50
C THR A 123 2.82 5.72 18.07
N ALA A 124 3.17 4.79 17.18
CA ALA A 124 3.52 3.42 17.50
C ALA A 124 4.86 3.06 16.85
N CYS A 125 5.78 2.51 17.64
CA CYS A 125 7.16 2.19 17.31
C CYS A 125 7.30 0.67 17.27
N ARG A 126 8.03 0.13 16.29
CA ARG A 126 8.39 -1.29 16.32
C ARG A 126 9.66 -1.48 17.16
N PRO A 127 9.62 -2.33 18.21
CA PRO A 127 10.78 -2.57 19.07
C PRO A 127 11.98 -3.09 18.25
N ASP A 128 13.18 -2.78 18.73
CA ASP A 128 14.46 -3.12 18.11
C ASP A 128 14.66 -2.58 16.67
N SER A 129 13.85 -1.61 16.24
CA SER A 129 13.95 -0.97 14.92
C SER A 129 13.86 0.56 15.00
N LEU A 130 14.01 1.22 13.85
CA LEU A 130 13.69 2.65 13.67
C LEU A 130 12.30 2.86 13.05
N GLU A 131 11.51 1.79 12.86
CA GLU A 131 10.19 1.90 12.26
C GLU A 131 9.20 2.55 13.23
N VAL A 132 8.58 3.63 12.78
CA VAL A 132 7.61 4.40 13.57
C VAL A 132 6.41 4.73 12.68
N TYR A 133 5.21 4.67 13.24
CA TYR A 133 3.94 4.83 12.53
C TYR A 133 2.96 5.73 13.28
N LEU A 134 2.15 6.48 12.55
CA LEU A 134 0.99 7.21 13.05
C LEU A 134 -0.26 6.34 12.86
N LEU A 135 -0.95 6.05 13.96
CA LEU A 135 -2.25 5.38 13.99
C LEU A 135 -3.36 6.44 14.09
N GLU A 136 -4.51 6.18 13.47
CA GLU A 136 -5.68 7.08 13.54
C GLU A 136 -6.38 7.07 14.92
N ASP A 137 -6.05 6.11 15.77
CA ASP A 137 -6.65 5.86 17.07
C ASP A 137 -5.63 5.29 18.07
N THR A 138 -6.06 5.00 19.31
CA THR A 138 -5.16 4.55 20.39
C THR A 138 -4.89 3.04 20.42
N CYS A 139 -5.37 2.23 19.47
CA CYS A 139 -5.17 0.79 19.48
C CYS A 139 -3.84 0.39 18.83
N ILE A 140 -2.82 0.20 19.68
CA ILE A 140 -1.49 -0.25 19.27
C ILE A 140 -1.51 -1.79 19.10
N PRO A 141 -1.09 -2.34 17.95
CA PRO A 141 -0.90 -3.78 17.72
C PRO A 141 0.10 -4.40 18.72
N PRO A 142 0.02 -5.71 19.01
CA PRO A 142 0.88 -6.36 20.01
C PRO A 142 2.39 -6.31 19.70
N ASP A 143 2.75 -6.16 18.41
CA ASP A 143 4.14 -6.06 17.96
C ASP A 143 4.71 -4.63 17.99
N LEU A 144 3.97 -3.64 18.50
CA LEU A 144 4.35 -2.22 18.55
C LEU A 144 4.17 -1.63 19.96
N GLU A 145 4.88 -0.53 20.25
CA GLU A 145 4.83 0.20 21.53
C GLU A 145 4.66 1.73 21.33
N PRO A 146 4.10 2.49 22.29
CA PRO A 146 3.88 3.94 22.11
C PRO A 146 5.20 4.74 22.06
N CYS A 147 5.35 5.60 21.06
CA CYS A 147 6.56 6.42 20.89
C CYS A 147 6.57 7.68 21.80
N THR A 148 7.76 8.30 21.94
CA THR A 148 7.97 9.50 22.79
C THR A 148 8.78 10.63 22.12
N THR A 149 8.96 10.56 20.79
CA THR A 149 9.89 11.42 20.02
C THR A 149 9.20 12.40 19.09
N MET A 150 9.91 13.46 18.70
CA MET A 150 9.54 14.30 17.55
C MET A 150 9.88 13.55 16.26
N LEU A 151 8.97 13.50 15.30
CA LEU A 151 9.04 12.62 14.13
C LEU A 151 8.49 13.33 12.88
N THR A 152 9.09 13.09 11.71
CA THR A 152 8.65 13.58 10.39
C THR A 152 7.94 12.46 9.63
N LEU A 153 6.74 12.68 9.09
CA LEU A 153 5.99 11.62 8.38
C LEU A 153 6.77 11.15 7.14
N CYS A 154 6.78 9.85 6.87
CA CYS A 154 7.41 9.28 5.68
C CYS A 154 6.60 9.67 4.46
N GLY A 155 7.20 10.50 3.60
CA GLY A 155 6.53 11.05 2.45
C GLY A 155 5.29 11.84 2.83
N GLU A 156 5.47 13.12 3.17
CA GLU A 156 4.44 14.10 2.80
C GLU A 156 4.15 13.91 1.31
N ALA A 157 3.01 13.29 1.02
CA ALA A 157 2.93 12.37 -0.12
C ALA A 157 2.61 13.08 -1.42
N CYS A 158 3.54 13.06 -2.39
CA CYS A 158 3.44 13.51 -3.79
C CYS A 158 3.12 15.01 -3.98
N LEU A 159 2.23 15.59 -3.18
CA LEU A 159 1.87 17.00 -3.12
C LEU A 159 3.10 17.90 -3.06
N GLY A 160 3.30 18.71 -4.10
CA GLY A 160 4.43 19.63 -4.21
C GLY A 160 5.70 19.03 -4.82
N PHE A 161 5.71 17.75 -5.21
CA PHE A 161 6.72 17.24 -6.14
C PHE A 161 6.55 17.94 -7.49
N ASP A 162 7.66 18.30 -8.13
CA ASP A 162 7.69 18.67 -9.54
C ASP A 162 7.47 17.45 -10.44
N GLU A 163 7.29 17.68 -11.74
CA GLU A 163 7.02 16.65 -12.74
C GLU A 163 8.11 15.55 -12.78
N GLU A 164 9.39 15.93 -12.69
CA GLU A 164 10.53 15.01 -12.75
C GLU A 164 10.57 14.11 -11.51
N THR A 165 10.41 14.71 -10.32
CA THR A 165 10.33 13.98 -9.04
C THR A 165 9.10 13.08 -8.98
N CYS A 166 7.96 13.54 -9.50
CA CYS A 166 6.73 12.76 -9.57
C CYS A 166 6.85 11.53 -10.48
N ALA A 167 7.46 11.71 -11.67
CA ALA A 167 7.66 10.63 -12.63
C ALA A 167 8.68 9.58 -12.16
N ALA A 168 9.53 9.92 -11.19
CA ALA A 168 10.51 9.02 -10.59
C ALA A 168 9.95 8.13 -9.46
N ASP A 169 8.84 8.51 -8.80
CA ASP A 169 8.25 7.74 -7.70
C ASP A 169 7.12 6.81 -8.19
N PRO A 170 7.27 5.47 -8.07
CA PRO A 170 6.25 4.51 -8.53
C PRO A 170 4.95 4.52 -7.70
N ASN A 171 4.90 5.26 -6.59
CA ASN A 171 3.71 5.41 -5.73
C ASN A 171 2.93 6.70 -6.03
N CYS A 172 3.44 7.55 -6.93
CA CYS A 172 2.81 8.80 -7.35
C CYS A 172 2.24 8.69 -8.78
N THR A 173 1.37 9.64 -9.12
CA THR A 173 0.82 9.84 -10.46
C THR A 173 0.82 11.33 -10.77
N ALA A 174 1.54 11.71 -11.83
CA ALA A 174 1.50 13.06 -12.37
C ALA A 174 0.15 13.30 -13.06
N GLN A 175 -0.54 14.37 -12.65
CA GLN A 175 -1.78 14.83 -13.27
C GLN A 175 -1.45 15.97 -14.24
N PHE A 176 -1.92 15.83 -15.48
CA PHE A 176 -1.71 16.80 -16.55
C PHE A 176 -3.05 17.35 -17.04
N GLY A 177 -3.05 18.60 -17.49
CA GLY A 177 -4.21 19.23 -18.14
C GLY A 177 -3.82 20.07 -19.34
N ALA A 178 -4.72 20.13 -20.31
CA ALA A 178 -4.63 21.00 -21.47
C ALA A 178 -5.01 22.44 -21.05
N PRO A 179 -4.11 23.44 -21.10
CA PRO A 179 -4.44 24.81 -20.73
C PRO A 179 -5.49 25.40 -21.67
N HIS A 180 -6.39 26.20 -21.13
CA HIS A 180 -7.30 27.02 -21.92
C HIS A 180 -6.55 28.21 -22.51
N VAL A 181 -6.60 28.37 -23.84
CA VAL A 181 -5.91 29.41 -24.59
C VAL A 181 -6.85 30.10 -25.56
N GLU A 182 -6.60 31.38 -25.85
CA GLU A 182 -7.31 32.12 -26.89
C GLU A 182 -6.56 32.01 -28.23
N GLN A 183 -7.13 31.28 -29.19
CA GLN A 183 -6.64 31.20 -30.57
C GLN A 183 -7.75 31.65 -31.53
N ASP A 184 -7.42 32.47 -32.54
CA ASP A 184 -8.37 32.99 -33.53
C ASP A 184 -9.67 33.61 -32.95
N MET A 185 -9.56 34.24 -31.77
CA MET A 185 -10.68 34.81 -30.98
C MET A 185 -11.67 33.77 -30.43
N MET A 186 -11.24 32.53 -30.26
CA MET A 186 -11.98 31.45 -29.59
C MET A 186 -11.16 30.90 -28.42
N LEU A 187 -11.81 30.63 -27.30
CA LEU A 187 -11.21 29.90 -26.18
C LEU A 187 -11.29 28.39 -26.47
N CYS A 188 -10.15 27.72 -26.46
CA CYS A 188 -10.00 26.29 -26.73
C CYS A 188 -9.00 25.64 -25.74
N ALA A 189 -9.04 24.31 -25.62
CA ALA A 189 -8.08 23.55 -24.81
C ALA A 189 -6.92 23.04 -25.68
N ASP A 190 -5.69 23.36 -25.29
CA ASP A 190 -4.48 22.95 -26.01
C ASP A 190 -3.95 21.60 -25.48
N PHE A 191 -4.39 20.50 -26.09
CA PHE A 191 -3.99 19.15 -25.71
C PHE A 191 -2.58 18.74 -26.19
N ASP A 192 -1.95 19.53 -27.07
CA ASP A 192 -0.54 19.38 -27.47
C ASP A 192 0.40 20.08 -26.47
N ALA A 193 -0.06 21.13 -25.79
CA ALA A 193 0.69 21.89 -24.79
C ALA A 193 0.30 21.54 -23.33
N GLN A 194 0.13 20.25 -23.02
CA GLN A 194 -0.25 19.81 -21.67
C GLN A 194 0.73 20.32 -20.59
N GLN A 195 0.17 20.76 -19.47
CA GLN A 195 0.92 21.24 -18.32
C GLN A 195 0.76 20.28 -17.15
N PHE A 196 1.86 20.02 -16.45
CA PHE A 196 1.84 19.37 -15.14
C PHE A 196 1.08 20.25 -14.14
N LEU A 197 0.01 19.71 -13.55
CA LEU A 197 -0.85 20.44 -12.61
C LEU A 197 -0.55 20.08 -11.16
N ALA A 198 -0.40 18.78 -10.88
CA ALA A 198 -0.03 18.29 -9.57
C ALA A 198 0.56 16.87 -9.67
N CYS A 199 1.36 16.53 -8.68
CA CYS A 199 1.68 15.15 -8.36
C CYS A 199 0.77 14.70 -7.23
N ASP A 200 0.07 13.59 -7.40
CA ASP A 200 -0.76 13.01 -6.35
C ASP A 200 -0.34 11.55 -6.11
N LYS A 201 -0.70 11.01 -4.96
CA LYS A 201 -0.57 9.60 -4.65
C LYS A 201 -1.38 8.78 -5.65
N LEU A 202 -0.95 7.54 -5.94
CA LEU A 202 -1.66 6.62 -6.83
C LEU A 202 -3.15 6.50 -6.45
N GLN A 203 -4.01 7.25 -7.13
CA GLN A 203 -5.44 7.31 -6.85
C GLN A 203 -6.15 6.06 -7.41
N PRO A 204 -7.32 5.68 -6.87
CA PRO A 204 -8.22 4.75 -7.55
C PRO A 204 -8.53 5.25 -8.98
N PRO A 205 -8.81 4.34 -9.93
CA PRO A 205 -8.93 4.72 -11.34
C PRO A 205 -10.01 5.79 -11.55
N CYS A 206 -9.55 6.96 -11.99
CA CYS A 206 -10.38 8.11 -12.34
C CYS A 206 -11.40 7.73 -13.44
N PRO A 207 -12.58 8.37 -13.49
CA PRO A 207 -13.57 8.12 -14.53
C PRO A 207 -13.01 8.55 -15.90
N PRO A 208 -13.26 7.79 -16.99
CA PRO A 208 -12.75 8.11 -18.33
C PRO A 208 -13.57 9.25 -18.98
N ALA A 209 -13.46 10.44 -18.43
CA ALA A 209 -14.15 11.65 -18.85
C ALA A 209 -13.21 12.85 -18.75
N VAL A 210 -13.29 13.79 -19.69
CA VAL A 210 -12.58 15.07 -19.57
C VAL A 210 -13.33 15.94 -18.55
N VAL A 211 -12.60 16.49 -17.58
CA VAL A 211 -13.12 17.45 -16.59
C VAL A 211 -12.34 18.75 -16.67
N THR A 212 -13.03 19.88 -16.46
CA THR A 212 -12.41 21.20 -16.49
C THR A 212 -12.13 21.67 -15.07
N VAL A 213 -10.89 22.07 -14.81
CA VAL A 213 -10.39 22.42 -13.47
C VAL A 213 -9.70 23.78 -13.49
N CYS A 214 -9.93 24.54 -12.42
CA CYS A 214 -9.43 25.90 -12.20
C CYS A 214 -8.54 25.87 -10.94
N PRO A 215 -7.37 26.51 -10.89
CA PRO A 215 -6.62 26.65 -9.64
C PRO A 215 -7.51 27.34 -8.59
N THR A 216 -7.50 26.85 -7.35
CA THR A 216 -8.45 27.33 -6.33
C THR A 216 -8.38 28.85 -6.15
N GLY A 217 -9.51 29.53 -6.35
CA GLY A 217 -9.60 30.99 -6.30
C GLY A 217 -9.13 31.75 -7.55
N GLN A 218 -8.84 31.07 -8.65
CA GLN A 218 -8.49 31.65 -9.96
C GLN A 218 -9.41 31.10 -11.07
N PRO A 219 -10.69 31.50 -11.12
CA PRO A 219 -11.68 30.92 -12.04
C PRO A 219 -11.43 31.26 -13.51
N ASP A 220 -10.63 32.29 -13.81
CA ASP A 220 -10.30 32.71 -15.18
C ASP A 220 -9.16 31.90 -15.81
N VAL A 221 -8.59 30.91 -15.10
CA VAL A 221 -7.48 30.06 -15.55
C VAL A 221 -7.94 28.60 -15.58
N GLY A 222 -8.44 28.14 -16.72
CA GLY A 222 -8.98 26.80 -16.89
C GLY A 222 -7.98 25.80 -17.50
N PHE A 223 -8.14 24.52 -17.14
CA PHE A 223 -7.45 23.38 -17.74
C PHE A 223 -8.41 22.22 -17.97
N ASP A 224 -8.33 21.55 -19.12
CA ASP A 224 -9.09 20.32 -19.38
C ASP A 224 -8.22 19.09 -19.08
N VAL A 225 -8.65 18.30 -18.09
CA VAL A 225 -7.94 17.14 -17.56
C VAL A 225 -8.58 15.86 -18.09
N ALA A 226 -7.87 15.17 -18.98
CA ALA A 226 -8.33 13.93 -19.60
C ALA A 226 -8.37 12.71 -18.66
N SER A 227 -7.74 12.79 -17.48
CA SER A 227 -7.82 11.73 -16.48
C SER A 227 -9.20 11.66 -15.80
N GLY A 228 -9.97 12.76 -15.77
CA GLY A 228 -11.27 12.82 -15.09
C GLY A 228 -11.19 13.00 -13.57
N CYS A 229 -9.98 13.09 -13.01
CA CYS A 229 -9.76 13.48 -11.62
C CYS A 229 -9.55 15.00 -11.49
N VAL A 230 -9.93 15.57 -10.34
CA VAL A 230 -9.61 16.96 -9.98
C VAL A 230 -8.27 16.97 -9.24
N PRO A 231 -7.21 17.60 -9.76
CA PRO A 231 -5.92 17.60 -9.08
C PRO A 231 -5.92 18.41 -7.77
N PRO A 232 -5.09 18.05 -6.78
CA PRO A 232 -4.91 18.85 -5.57
C PRO A 232 -4.54 20.32 -5.87
N GLY A 233 -5.18 21.26 -5.20
CA GLY A 233 -5.01 22.71 -5.44
C GLY A 233 -5.90 23.28 -6.56
N PHE A 234 -6.76 22.45 -7.16
CA PHE A 234 -7.73 22.85 -8.17
C PHE A 234 -9.17 22.57 -7.70
N GLU A 235 -10.13 23.27 -8.30
CA GLU A 235 -11.57 23.07 -8.15
C GLU A 235 -12.22 22.92 -9.53
N PRO A 236 -13.38 22.24 -9.67
CA PRO A 236 -14.08 22.19 -10.95
C PRO A 236 -14.48 23.59 -11.41
N CYS A 237 -14.13 23.97 -12.65
CA CYS A 237 -14.61 25.22 -13.22
C CYS A 237 -16.14 25.17 -13.42
N MET A 238 -16.79 26.34 -13.43
CA MET A 238 -18.24 26.41 -13.71
C MET A 238 -18.56 26.13 -15.18
N ASP A 239 -17.63 26.46 -16.07
CA ASP A 239 -17.66 26.13 -17.49
C ASP A 239 -17.05 24.75 -17.71
N GLY A 240 -17.72 23.94 -18.53
CA GLY A 240 -17.31 22.55 -18.84
C GLY A 240 -16.23 22.48 -19.92
N PRO A 241 -15.88 21.25 -20.36
CA PRO A 241 -14.78 21.02 -21.30
C PRO A 241 -14.96 21.77 -22.61
N LEU A 242 -13.86 22.36 -23.07
CA LEU A 242 -13.78 23.16 -24.27
C LEU A 242 -13.48 22.28 -25.50
N PRO A 243 -13.75 22.78 -26.71
CA PRO A 243 -13.19 22.16 -27.91
C PRO A 243 -11.65 22.23 -27.87
N GLU A 244 -11.02 21.19 -28.42
CA GLU A 244 -9.59 21.16 -28.74
C GLU A 244 -9.24 22.28 -29.74
N CYS A 245 -8.05 22.87 -29.59
CA CYS A 245 -7.55 23.89 -30.52
C CYS A 245 -7.25 23.29 -31.92
N PRO A 246 -7.38 24.09 -33.01
CA PRO A 246 -7.35 23.60 -34.40
C PRO A 246 -5.94 23.40 -35.02
#